data_AF-A0A3Q3NJ19-F1
#
_entry.id   AF-A0A3Q3NJ19-F1
#
_cell.length_a   1.000
_cell.length_b   1.000
_cell.length_c   1.000
_cell.angle_alpha   90.00
_cell.angle_beta   90.00
_cell.angle_gamma   90.00
#
_symmetry.space_group_name_H-M   'P 1'
#
loop_
_entity.id
_entity.type
_entity.pdbx_description
1 polymer ?
#
loop_
_entity_poly.entity_id
_entity_poly.type
_entity_poly.pdbx_seq_one_letter_code
_entity_poly.pdbx_strand_id
1 'polypeptide(L)'
;MLSNFTAAVLLTLALFTCFYINQICTHNTRLVRSVHATQNKTTAHERLVSADPVRAQSSVVEKRGVKLKTTKETDTSRDDKCTIAPESRFDCGRDKLLSQTECEERGCCYAPLPSSAGPPWCFYPGLYPGYKMGPFTPTTRGQAATLTRDTPSYLPRDISTLHQITFKVSDILCYRMAPELHAEMVCGMVTVSFLLIMNRMNTTVAPLLFADQYLQLSTALASSLVSGLGEHYTPLVLDLNWTSLTLWNRDMAPHVMLQPTPALTWVSIGGILDMLIFLGPDPQSVVRQYLQVIGYPMMPPYWSLGFHLCRWDEVRNQINAFLTLHLQDVQWNDLDYAEKRRVFTFDRWRFADLPEMVQEFHKRGMKYILILDPGISSTSPPGTYPPFEDGVKRDVFIKNATGHILIGKVWPGPTAFPDFTNPETRLWWEDCIRDFHSKVPVDGLWIVSI
;
A
#
# COMPACT_ATOMS: atom_id res chain seq x y z
N MET A 1 60.28 -14.07 -14.18
CA MET A 1 60.18 -12.59 -14.26
C MET A 1 58.79 -12.06 -14.61
N LEU A 2 57.90 -12.79 -15.31
CA LEU A 2 56.61 -12.21 -15.77
C LEU A 2 55.52 -12.00 -14.70
N SER A 3 55.57 -12.67 -13.54
CA SER A 3 54.53 -12.58 -12.49
C SER A 3 54.42 -11.22 -11.80
N ASN A 4 55.52 -10.47 -11.72
CA ASN A 4 55.57 -9.25 -10.90
C ASN A 4 55.12 -8.00 -11.69
N PHE A 5 55.08 -8.08 -13.03
CA PHE A 5 54.66 -6.97 -13.88
C PHE A 5 53.13 -6.79 -13.90
N THR A 6 52.36 -7.88 -13.89
CA THR A 6 50.88 -7.83 -13.86
C THR A 6 50.34 -7.24 -12.56
N ALA A 7 50.96 -7.58 -11.43
CA ALA A 7 50.62 -7.01 -10.12
C ALA A 7 50.85 -5.48 -10.07
N ALA A 8 51.97 -5.00 -10.64
CA ALA A 8 52.28 -3.57 -10.67
C ALA A 8 51.26 -2.76 -11.49
N VAL A 9 50.88 -3.24 -12.68
CA VAL A 9 49.93 -2.55 -13.57
C VAL A 9 48.52 -2.45 -12.96
N LEU A 10 48.05 -3.50 -12.28
CA LEU A 10 46.77 -3.48 -11.57
C LEU A 10 46.76 -2.47 -10.41
N LEU A 11 47.86 -2.36 -9.66
CA LEU A 11 47.97 -1.41 -8.55
C LEU A 11 47.99 0.05 -9.04
N THR A 12 48.64 0.34 -10.18
CA THR A 12 48.62 1.69 -10.77
C THR A 12 47.25 2.12 -11.29
N LEU A 13 46.45 1.19 -11.83
CA LEU A 13 45.08 1.49 -12.27
C LEU A 13 44.15 1.82 -11.10
N ALA A 14 44.26 1.11 -9.98
CA ALA A 14 43.46 1.36 -8.77
C ALA A 14 43.78 2.71 -8.11
N LEU A 15 45.03 3.18 -8.17
CA LEU A 15 45.41 4.49 -7.62
C LEU A 15 44.90 5.66 -8.47
N PHE A 16 44.82 5.49 -9.80
CA PHE A 16 44.28 6.53 -10.70
C PHE A 16 42.76 6.75 -10.50
N THR A 17 41.98 5.69 -10.28
CA THR A 17 40.53 5.84 -10.04
C THR A 17 40.24 6.53 -8.70
N CYS A 18 41.00 6.21 -7.64
CA CYS A 18 40.89 6.92 -6.36
C CYS A 18 41.21 8.41 -6.46
N PHE A 19 42.22 8.81 -7.25
CA PHE A 19 42.54 10.23 -7.45
C PHE A 19 41.46 10.99 -8.24
N TYR A 20 40.88 10.36 -9.26
CA TYR A 20 39.87 11.02 -10.11
C TYR A 20 38.55 11.28 -9.36
N ILE A 21 38.11 10.33 -8.52
CA ILE A 21 36.92 10.49 -7.66
C ILE A 21 37.09 11.69 -6.71
N ASN A 22 38.29 11.86 -6.12
CA ASN A 22 38.53 12.87 -5.11
C ASN A 22 38.52 14.32 -5.65
N GLN A 23 38.77 14.54 -6.94
CA GLN A 23 38.65 15.87 -7.56
C GLN A 23 37.20 16.28 -7.89
N ILE A 24 36.30 15.32 -8.08
CA ILE A 24 34.89 15.60 -8.39
C ILE A 24 34.15 16.16 -7.15
N CYS A 25 34.56 15.74 -5.95
CA CYS A 25 33.92 16.14 -4.68
C CYS A 25 34.21 17.58 -4.22
N THR A 26 35.08 18.35 -4.90
CA THR A 26 35.58 19.65 -4.40
C THR A 26 35.09 20.89 -5.15
N HIS A 27 34.09 20.80 -6.03
CA HIS A 27 33.57 21.95 -6.81
C HIS A 27 32.28 22.58 -6.26
N ASN A 28 32.45 23.59 -5.40
CA ASN A 28 31.52 24.69 -5.05
C ASN A 28 30.02 24.53 -5.38
N THR A 29 29.23 23.99 -4.44
CA THR A 29 27.76 24.16 -4.42
C THR A 29 27.38 25.56 -3.94
N ARG A 30 27.23 26.50 -4.87
CA ARG A 30 26.79 27.88 -4.58
C ARG A 30 25.29 27.89 -4.24
N LEU A 31 24.96 28.07 -2.95
CA LEU A 31 23.57 28.15 -2.45
C LEU A 31 22.77 29.27 -3.12
N VAL A 32 21.89 28.90 -4.07
CA VAL A 32 20.90 29.81 -4.65
C VAL A 32 19.73 29.92 -3.67
N ARG A 33 19.44 31.14 -3.20
CA ARG A 33 18.26 31.39 -2.36
C ARG A 33 16.98 31.21 -3.18
N SER A 34 16.04 30.41 -2.66
CA SER A 34 14.66 30.43 -3.12
C SER A 34 14.06 31.82 -2.89
N VAL A 35 13.43 32.39 -3.92
CA VAL A 35 12.68 33.64 -3.84
C VAL A 35 11.22 33.31 -3.53
N HIS A 36 10.64 33.93 -2.50
CA HIS A 36 9.23 33.71 -2.16
C HIS A 36 8.30 34.15 -3.30
N ALA A 37 7.57 33.19 -3.87
CA ALA A 37 6.43 33.48 -4.72
C ALA A 37 5.25 33.96 -3.84
N THR A 38 4.72 35.14 -4.12
CA THR A 38 3.58 35.71 -3.40
C THR A 38 2.29 34.95 -3.72
N GLN A 39 1.52 34.59 -2.70
CA GLN A 39 0.18 34.03 -2.86
C GLN A 39 -0.75 35.03 -3.56
N ASN A 40 -1.21 34.67 -4.77
CA ASN A 40 -2.40 35.28 -5.37
C ASN A 40 -3.62 34.40 -5.07
N LYS A 41 -4.75 35.06 -4.80
CA LYS A 41 -6.02 34.40 -4.43
C LYS A 41 -6.83 34.07 -5.68
N THR A 42 -7.41 32.87 -5.72
CA THR A 42 -8.53 32.57 -6.63
C THR A 42 -9.60 31.76 -5.92
N THR A 43 -10.80 32.34 -5.91
CA THR A 43 -12.09 31.86 -5.38
C THR A 43 -12.37 30.36 -5.54
N ALA A 44 -12.76 29.70 -4.45
CA ALA A 44 -13.57 28.48 -4.50
C ALA A 44 -15.07 28.84 -4.51
N HIS A 45 -15.90 28.01 -5.16
CA HIS A 45 -17.35 28.23 -5.21
C HIS A 45 -18.04 27.74 -3.92
N GLU A 46 -18.73 28.64 -3.22
CA GLU A 46 -19.64 28.28 -2.14
C GLU A 46 -20.93 27.62 -2.68
N ARG A 47 -21.45 26.62 -1.96
CA ARG A 47 -22.82 26.12 -2.13
C ARG A 47 -23.60 26.20 -0.82
N LEU A 48 -24.30 27.32 -0.68
CA LEU A 48 -25.64 27.45 -0.08
C LEU A 48 -26.12 26.26 0.78
N VAL A 49 -26.08 26.44 2.09
CA VAL A 49 -27.06 25.85 3.03
C VAL A 49 -27.71 27.02 3.76
N SER A 50 -29.04 27.14 3.65
CA SER A 50 -29.82 28.24 4.22
C SER A 50 -30.01 28.08 5.72
N ALA A 51 -29.78 29.15 6.49
CA ALA A 51 -30.13 29.23 7.90
C ALA A 51 -31.02 30.47 8.14
N ASP A 52 -32.27 30.25 8.54
CA ASP A 52 -33.18 31.31 8.99
C ASP A 52 -33.18 31.45 10.53
N PRO A 53 -33.19 32.66 11.09
CA PRO A 53 -32.98 32.87 12.53
C PRO A 53 -34.28 32.98 13.34
N VAL A 54 -34.37 32.25 14.46
CA VAL A 54 -35.44 32.42 15.45
C VAL A 54 -34.89 32.88 16.81
N ARG A 55 -34.79 34.21 16.91
CA ARG A 55 -35.20 35.05 18.06
C ARG A 55 -34.96 34.51 19.48
N ALA A 56 -34.02 35.13 20.18
CA ALA A 56 -33.91 35.03 21.64
C ALA A 56 -35.16 35.61 22.36
N GLN A 57 -35.55 34.97 23.47
CA GLN A 57 -36.38 35.57 24.51
C GLN A 57 -35.81 35.26 25.89
N SER A 58 -35.86 36.26 26.77
CA SER A 58 -35.37 36.20 28.15
C SER A 58 -36.48 35.83 29.13
N SER A 59 -36.17 34.98 30.09
CA SER A 59 -36.89 34.90 31.38
C SER A 59 -35.88 34.92 32.53
N VAL A 60 -36.33 35.37 33.71
CA VAL A 60 -35.51 35.63 34.90
C VAL A 60 -36.26 35.05 36.11
N VAL A 61 -35.57 34.88 37.24
CA VAL A 61 -36.10 34.38 38.54
C VAL A 61 -36.24 32.83 38.53
N GLU A 62 -35.89 32.05 39.56
CA GLU A 62 -35.57 32.35 40.97
C GLU A 62 -34.34 31.57 41.50
N LYS A 63 -33.68 32.07 42.55
CA LYS A 63 -32.78 31.26 43.38
C LYS A 63 -33.57 30.62 44.53
N ARG A 64 -33.65 29.28 44.58
CA ARG A 64 -33.97 28.53 45.81
C ARG A 64 -32.90 27.46 46.06
N GLY A 65 -32.30 27.49 47.24
CA GLY A 65 -31.33 26.48 47.66
C GLY A 65 -32.01 25.33 48.40
N VAL A 66 -31.59 24.09 48.10
CA VAL A 66 -31.91 22.90 48.90
C VAL A 66 -30.59 22.22 49.27
N LYS A 67 -30.47 21.76 50.53
CA LYS A 67 -29.25 21.17 51.08
C LYS A 67 -29.12 19.69 50.72
N LEU A 68 -27.87 19.27 50.53
CA LEU A 68 -27.31 17.92 50.73
C LEU A 68 -28.06 16.72 50.15
N LYS A 69 -27.35 15.96 49.31
CA LYS A 69 -26.82 14.68 49.77
C LYS A 69 -25.48 14.37 49.10
N THR A 70 -24.45 14.20 49.92
CA THR A 70 -23.14 13.72 49.47
C THR A 70 -23.19 12.19 49.42
N THR A 71 -23.64 11.62 48.30
CA THR A 71 -23.40 10.20 48.02
C THR A 71 -21.91 10.01 47.76
N LYS A 72 -21.20 9.45 48.74
CA LYS A 72 -20.00 8.68 48.46
C LYS A 72 -20.43 7.43 47.71
N GLU A 73 -20.38 7.46 46.38
CA GLU A 73 -20.28 6.22 45.64
C GLU A 73 -18.90 5.62 45.93
N THR A 74 -18.90 4.34 46.31
CA THR A 74 -17.71 3.66 46.80
C THR A 74 -16.89 3.15 45.62
N ASP A 75 -15.68 3.71 45.45
CA ASP A 75 -14.65 3.18 44.57
C ASP A 75 -14.17 1.81 45.12
N THR A 76 -14.93 0.77 44.79
CA THR A 76 -14.73 -0.61 45.27
C THR A 76 -14.87 -1.62 44.12
N SER A 77 -14.26 -1.33 42.96
CA SER A 77 -13.89 -2.35 41.97
C SER A 77 -12.87 -1.82 40.95
N ARG A 78 -11.67 -1.44 41.42
CA ARG A 78 -10.50 -1.40 40.53
C ARG A 78 -10.03 -2.83 40.32
N ASP A 79 -10.58 -3.50 39.31
CA ASP A 79 -10.08 -4.81 38.88
C ASP A 79 -8.67 -4.61 38.31
N ASP A 80 -7.65 -5.17 38.97
CA ASP A 80 -6.23 -4.95 38.62
C ASP A 80 -5.95 -5.23 37.14
N LYS A 81 -6.71 -6.15 36.52
CA LYS A 81 -6.67 -6.51 35.09
C LYS A 81 -6.86 -5.32 34.13
N CYS A 82 -7.55 -4.27 34.58
CA CYS A 82 -7.83 -3.06 33.79
C CYS A 82 -6.86 -1.89 34.09
N THR A 83 -5.86 -2.10 34.96
CA THR A 83 -4.86 -1.08 35.29
C THR A 83 -3.77 -1.00 34.20
N ILE A 84 -4.18 -0.64 32.99
CA ILE A 84 -3.29 -0.49 31.82
C ILE A 84 -3.09 0.99 31.52
N ALA A 85 -1.83 1.41 31.53
CA ALA A 85 -1.41 2.76 31.19
C ALA A 85 -1.91 3.13 29.78
N PRO A 86 -2.43 4.35 29.53
CA PRO A 86 -3.11 4.71 28.29
C PRO A 86 -2.34 4.32 27.01
N GLU A 87 -1.03 4.54 27.01
CA GLU A 87 -0.09 4.20 25.95
C GLU A 87 -0.06 2.69 25.59
N SER A 88 -0.38 1.80 26.52
CA SER A 88 -0.29 0.33 26.33
C SER A 88 -1.64 -0.34 25.99
N ARG A 89 -2.67 0.43 25.65
CA ARG A 89 -4.04 -0.06 25.49
C ARG A 89 -4.35 -0.54 24.06
N PHE A 90 -4.49 -1.85 23.88
CA PHE A 90 -4.95 -2.40 22.60
C PHE A 90 -6.49 -2.30 22.48
N ASP A 91 -6.95 -1.73 21.38
CA ASP A 91 -8.33 -1.36 21.10
C ASP A 91 -9.28 -2.56 20.90
N CYS A 92 -10.35 -2.62 21.70
CA CYS A 92 -11.38 -3.64 21.67
C CYS A 92 -12.69 -3.18 20.97
N GLY A 93 -12.73 -1.92 20.49
CA GLY A 93 -13.83 -1.33 19.72
C GLY A 93 -13.49 -1.04 18.26
N ARG A 94 -12.48 -1.71 17.69
CA ARG A 94 -11.95 -1.39 16.35
C ARG A 94 -12.98 -1.53 15.21
N ASP A 95 -13.95 -2.43 15.37
CA ASP A 95 -15.03 -2.66 14.39
C ASP A 95 -16.22 -1.70 14.52
N LYS A 96 -16.47 -1.13 15.71
CA LYS A 96 -17.48 -0.09 15.95
C LYS A 96 -17.23 0.65 17.27
N LEU A 97 -17.60 1.93 17.31
CA LEU A 97 -17.65 2.68 18.57
C LEU A 97 -18.58 1.97 19.57
N LEU A 98 -18.09 1.74 20.79
CA LEU A 98 -18.79 1.02 21.85
C LEU A 98 -19.20 1.97 22.98
N SER A 99 -20.38 1.76 23.54
CA SER A 99 -20.72 2.21 24.89
C SER A 99 -19.93 1.43 25.95
N GLN A 100 -19.96 1.90 27.20
CA GLN A 100 -19.35 1.20 28.34
C GLN A 100 -19.88 -0.24 28.46
N THR A 101 -21.21 -0.42 28.41
CA THR A 101 -21.85 -1.73 28.54
C THR A 101 -21.45 -2.68 27.42
N GLU A 102 -21.43 -2.23 26.16
CA GLU A 102 -20.98 -3.08 25.03
C GLU A 102 -19.48 -3.44 25.11
N CYS A 103 -18.66 -2.60 25.76
CA CYS A 103 -17.26 -2.91 26.03
C CYS A 103 -17.12 -3.99 27.11
N GLU A 104 -17.86 -3.85 28.21
CA GLU A 104 -17.86 -4.79 29.33
C GLU A 104 -18.48 -6.14 28.93
N GLU A 105 -19.51 -6.15 28.08
CA GLU A 105 -20.09 -7.36 27.45
C GLU A 105 -19.09 -8.12 26.58
N ARG A 106 -18.12 -7.43 25.96
CA ARG A 106 -17.00 -8.08 25.25
C ARG A 106 -15.94 -8.66 26.18
N GLY A 107 -16.05 -8.46 27.49
CA GLY A 107 -15.01 -8.78 28.47
C GLY A 107 -13.83 -7.81 28.44
N CYS A 108 -14.05 -6.59 27.95
CA CYS A 108 -13.03 -5.54 27.81
C CYS A 108 -13.17 -4.45 28.88
N CYS A 109 -12.08 -3.73 29.10
CA CYS A 109 -11.98 -2.66 30.08
C CYS A 109 -12.41 -1.32 29.47
N TYR A 110 -13.25 -0.56 30.17
CA TYR A 110 -13.67 0.78 29.76
C TYR A 110 -13.10 1.85 30.70
N ALA A 111 -12.25 2.74 30.18
CA ALA A 111 -11.71 3.87 30.93
C ALA A 111 -11.54 5.10 30.01
N PRO A 112 -12.53 6.02 29.95
CA PRO A 112 -12.52 7.15 29.04
C PRO A 112 -11.42 8.16 29.37
N LEU A 113 -11.00 8.92 28.37
CA LEU A 113 -9.97 9.97 28.48
C LEU A 113 -10.56 11.35 28.15
N PRO A 114 -9.93 12.46 28.60
CA PRO A 114 -10.41 13.83 28.31
C PRO A 114 -10.46 14.20 26.81
N SER A 115 -9.86 13.38 25.96
CA SER A 115 -9.86 13.48 24.50
C SER A 115 -10.34 12.15 23.91
N SER A 116 -11.14 12.22 22.84
CA SER A 116 -11.45 11.09 21.97
C SER A 116 -10.37 10.84 20.90
N ALA A 117 -9.48 11.82 20.67
CA ALA A 117 -8.24 11.63 19.92
C ALA A 117 -7.14 11.21 20.91
N GLY A 118 -6.62 9.99 20.74
CA GLY A 118 -5.65 9.37 21.63
C GLY A 118 -5.94 7.89 21.86
N PRO A 119 -5.48 7.33 22.99
CA PRO A 119 -5.69 5.93 23.32
C PRO A 119 -7.16 5.51 23.43
N PRO A 120 -7.48 4.23 23.11
CA PRO A 120 -8.86 3.75 23.13
C PRO A 120 -9.46 3.78 24.54
N TRP A 121 -10.74 4.15 24.58
CA TRP A 121 -11.54 4.12 25.81
C TRP A 121 -11.96 2.69 26.18
N CYS A 122 -12.23 1.84 25.18
CA CYS A 122 -12.47 0.41 25.34
C CYS A 122 -11.25 -0.41 24.89
N PHE A 123 -10.64 -1.18 25.79
CA PHE A 123 -9.39 -1.88 25.55
C PHE A 123 -9.34 -3.27 26.18
N TYR A 124 -8.50 -4.16 25.65
CA TYR A 124 -8.36 -5.51 26.23
C TYR A 124 -7.68 -5.46 27.61
N PRO A 125 -8.16 -6.20 28.62
CA PRO A 125 -7.41 -6.46 29.85
C PRO A 125 -6.13 -7.25 29.57
N GLY A 126 -5.18 -7.21 30.51
CA GLY A 126 -3.90 -7.93 30.40
C GLY A 126 -4.00 -9.46 30.33
N LEU A 127 -5.19 -10.03 30.57
CA LEU A 127 -5.53 -11.43 30.41
C LEU A 127 -6.90 -11.57 29.71
N TYR A 128 -6.95 -11.28 28.41
CA TYR A 128 -8.14 -11.47 27.59
C TYR A 128 -8.24 -12.89 26.99
N PRO A 129 -9.44 -13.48 26.82
CA PRO A 129 -9.62 -14.80 26.18
C PRO A 129 -9.03 -14.87 24.76
N GLY A 130 -7.92 -15.59 24.63
CA GLY A 130 -7.16 -15.82 23.40
C GLY A 130 -7.10 -17.29 22.98
N TYR A 131 -6.36 -17.56 21.92
CA TYR A 131 -5.98 -18.92 21.54
C TYR A 131 -4.96 -19.51 22.53
N LYS A 132 -5.13 -20.79 22.84
CA LYS A 132 -4.16 -21.62 23.56
C LYS A 132 -3.25 -22.33 22.56
N MET A 133 -1.94 -22.23 22.76
CA MET A 133 -0.95 -22.93 21.94
C MET A 133 -0.84 -24.39 22.38
N GLY A 134 -1.06 -25.32 21.46
CA GLY A 134 -0.81 -26.75 21.67
C GLY A 134 0.70 -27.10 21.69
N PRO A 135 1.06 -28.36 21.96
CA PRO A 135 2.45 -28.81 21.94
C PRO A 135 3.05 -28.69 20.52
N PHE A 136 4.29 -28.22 20.43
CA PHE A 136 5.01 -28.14 19.16
C PHE A 136 5.40 -29.53 18.64
N THR A 137 5.01 -29.85 17.40
CA THR A 137 5.46 -31.04 16.67
C THR A 137 6.59 -30.68 15.71
N PRO A 138 7.72 -31.41 15.70
CA PRO A 138 8.75 -31.23 14.68
C PRO A 138 8.23 -31.58 13.28
N THR A 139 8.68 -30.84 12.26
CA THR A 139 8.41 -31.12 10.84
C THR A 139 9.72 -31.22 10.06
N THR A 140 9.66 -31.65 8.80
CA THR A 140 10.84 -31.75 7.91
C THR A 140 11.52 -30.40 7.62
N ARG A 141 10.85 -29.27 7.88
CA ARG A 141 11.37 -27.92 7.65
C ARG A 141 11.50 -27.08 8.92
N GLY A 142 10.78 -27.39 9.99
CA GLY A 142 10.80 -26.63 11.24
C GLY A 142 9.89 -27.22 12.31
N GLN A 143 8.90 -26.44 12.76
CA GLN A 143 7.93 -26.82 13.78
C GLN A 143 6.50 -26.50 13.35
N ALA A 144 5.54 -27.25 13.85
CA ALA A 144 4.11 -26.98 13.73
C ALA A 144 3.45 -26.97 15.12
N ALA A 145 2.29 -26.33 15.23
CA ALA A 145 1.43 -26.39 16.41
C ALA A 145 -0.04 -26.16 16.00
N THR A 146 -0.97 -26.68 16.81
CA THR A 146 -2.39 -26.34 16.70
C THR A 146 -2.73 -25.32 17.78
N LEU A 147 -3.46 -24.27 17.42
CA LEU A 147 -3.98 -23.25 18.31
C LEU A 147 -5.48 -23.46 18.48
N THR A 148 -6.00 -23.51 19.71
CA THR A 148 -7.43 -23.67 19.98
C THR A 148 -8.00 -22.54 20.84
N ARG A 149 -9.21 -22.09 20.53
CA ARG A 149 -9.95 -21.04 21.23
C ARG A 149 -11.25 -21.66 21.77
N ASP A 150 -11.30 -21.89 23.08
CA ASP A 150 -12.45 -22.54 23.74
C ASP A 150 -13.67 -21.62 23.85
N THR A 151 -13.45 -20.30 23.82
CA THR A 151 -14.49 -19.27 23.88
C THR A 151 -14.36 -18.38 22.65
N PRO A 152 -15.35 -18.39 21.72
CA PRO A 152 -15.35 -17.54 20.55
C PRO A 152 -15.14 -16.06 20.91
N SER A 153 -14.51 -15.30 20.03
CA SER A 153 -14.50 -13.84 20.18
C SER A 153 -15.87 -13.23 19.88
N TYR A 154 -15.98 -11.91 20.02
CA TYR A 154 -17.18 -11.15 19.67
C TYR A 154 -17.41 -11.02 18.14
N LEU A 155 -16.55 -11.63 17.31
CA LEU A 155 -16.59 -11.52 15.85
C LEU A 155 -17.48 -12.60 15.20
N PRO A 156 -18.22 -12.28 14.13
CA PRO A 156 -18.96 -13.28 13.37
C PRO A 156 -17.99 -14.20 12.61
N ARG A 157 -18.29 -15.52 12.59
CA ARG A 157 -17.46 -16.55 11.95
C ARG A 157 -16.01 -16.61 12.49
N ASP A 158 -15.87 -16.49 13.82
CA ASP A 158 -14.65 -16.80 14.57
C ASP A 158 -14.20 -18.26 14.36
N ILE A 159 -12.90 -18.47 14.15
CA ILE A 159 -12.34 -19.78 13.78
C ILE A 159 -11.67 -20.40 15.00
N SER A 160 -12.34 -21.35 15.64
CA SER A 160 -11.94 -21.92 16.93
C SER A 160 -10.66 -22.74 16.92
N THR A 161 -10.20 -23.20 15.75
CA THR A 161 -8.97 -24.00 15.59
C THR A 161 -8.15 -23.48 14.41
N LEU A 162 -6.86 -23.24 14.64
CA LEU A 162 -5.89 -22.85 13.62
C LEU A 162 -4.69 -23.77 13.65
N HIS A 163 -4.02 -23.95 12.52
CA HIS A 163 -2.74 -24.63 12.45
C HIS A 163 -1.63 -23.63 12.10
N GLN A 164 -0.58 -23.62 12.92
CA GLN A 164 0.64 -22.84 12.73
C GLN A 164 1.75 -23.72 12.16
N ILE A 165 2.50 -23.20 11.18
CA ILE A 165 3.82 -23.71 10.80
C ILE A 165 4.86 -22.59 10.94
N THR A 166 6.06 -22.94 11.37
CA THR A 166 7.17 -22.00 11.57
C THR A 166 8.50 -22.66 11.19
N PHE A 167 9.28 -22.03 10.33
CA PHE A 167 10.59 -22.54 9.89
C PHE A 167 11.53 -21.41 9.45
N LYS A 168 12.84 -21.66 9.49
CA LYS A 168 13.89 -20.69 9.16
C LYS A 168 14.65 -21.14 7.90
N VAL A 169 14.84 -20.22 6.96
CA VAL A 169 15.64 -20.40 5.74
C VAL A 169 16.71 -19.30 5.70
N SER A 170 17.98 -19.68 5.82
CA SER A 170 19.11 -18.74 6.01
C SER A 170 18.83 -17.73 7.13
N ASP A 171 18.54 -16.45 6.85
CA ASP A 171 18.18 -15.42 7.85
C ASP A 171 16.76 -14.86 7.69
N ILE A 172 15.88 -15.69 7.12
CA ILE A 172 14.46 -15.43 6.96
C ILE A 172 13.69 -16.44 7.82
N LEU A 173 12.84 -15.96 8.72
CA LEU A 173 11.92 -16.80 9.50
C LEU A 173 10.52 -16.69 8.87
N CYS A 174 10.02 -17.79 8.32
CA CYS A 174 8.69 -17.91 7.72
C CYS A 174 7.70 -18.40 8.79
N TYR A 175 6.58 -17.69 8.97
CA TYR A 175 5.56 -17.96 9.99
C TYR A 175 4.16 -17.89 9.36
N ARG A 176 3.43 -19.01 9.35
CA ARG A 176 2.09 -19.12 8.74
C ARG A 176 1.07 -19.64 9.74
N MET A 177 -0.10 -19.00 9.82
CA MET A 177 -1.30 -19.51 10.51
C MET A 177 -2.51 -19.48 9.59
N ALA A 178 -3.22 -20.61 9.51
CA ALA A 178 -4.42 -20.76 8.70
C ALA A 178 -5.39 -21.78 9.35
N PRO A 179 -6.68 -21.79 8.97
CA PRO A 179 -7.64 -22.83 9.38
C PRO A 179 -7.26 -24.20 8.80
N GLU A 180 -6.84 -24.22 7.54
CA GLU A 180 -6.29 -25.38 6.84
C GLU A 180 -4.92 -25.04 6.22
N LEU A 181 -4.01 -26.01 6.19
CA LEU A 181 -2.66 -25.83 5.64
C LEU A 181 -2.46 -26.70 4.41
N HIS A 182 -2.72 -26.12 3.23
CA HIS A 182 -2.38 -26.75 1.96
C HIS A 182 -0.85 -26.74 1.72
N ALA A 183 -0.37 -27.69 0.92
CA ALA A 183 1.05 -27.96 0.75
C ALA A 183 1.83 -26.92 -0.10
N GLU A 184 1.12 -25.98 -0.75
CA GLU A 184 1.71 -24.97 -1.61
C GLU A 184 2.40 -23.87 -0.78
N MET A 185 3.73 -23.94 -0.75
CA MET A 185 4.57 -23.23 0.19
C MET A 185 5.49 -22.24 -0.52
N VAL A 186 5.12 -20.95 -0.50
CA VAL A 186 5.99 -19.85 -0.93
C VAL A 186 6.86 -19.41 0.26
N CYS A 187 7.88 -20.21 0.55
CA CYS A 187 9.13 -19.72 1.12
C CYS A 187 10.25 -20.50 0.43
N GLY A 188 11.28 -19.82 -0.06
CA GLY A 188 12.30 -20.40 -0.94
C GLY A 188 12.99 -21.64 -0.36
N MET A 189 13.47 -22.54 -1.23
CA MET A 189 14.14 -23.77 -0.82
C MET A 189 15.38 -23.51 0.07
N VAL A 190 15.36 -24.03 1.30
CA VAL A 190 16.41 -24.89 1.91
C VAL A 190 16.03 -25.22 3.37
N THR A 191 16.40 -26.40 3.85
CA THR A 191 16.16 -26.89 5.22
C THR A 191 17.24 -26.45 6.20
N VAL A 192 16.89 -25.70 7.27
CA VAL A 192 17.68 -25.63 8.51
C VAL A 192 16.76 -25.54 9.74
N SER A 193 17.01 -26.36 10.76
CA SER A 193 16.33 -26.30 12.05
C SER A 193 16.92 -25.21 12.95
N PHE A 194 16.10 -24.41 13.66
CA PHE A 194 16.17 -24.24 15.13
C PHE A 194 15.07 -23.32 15.70
N LEU A 195 14.79 -23.51 16.99
CA LEU A 195 13.94 -22.66 17.82
C LEU A 195 14.58 -21.27 18.04
N LEU A 196 13.81 -20.18 17.95
CA LEU A 196 14.30 -18.85 18.37
C LEU A 196 13.18 -17.95 18.92
N ILE A 197 13.23 -17.66 20.22
CA ILE A 197 12.57 -16.49 20.81
C ILE A 197 13.44 -15.27 20.44
N MET A 198 13.17 -14.66 19.29
CA MET A 198 13.83 -13.41 18.91
C MET A 198 13.18 -12.25 19.66
N ASN A 199 13.97 -11.55 20.47
CA ASN A 199 13.57 -10.36 21.24
C ASN A 199 13.34 -9.11 20.38
N ARG A 200 12.69 -9.27 19.22
CA ARG A 200 12.40 -8.23 18.20
C ARG A 200 10.93 -8.18 17.77
N MET A 201 10.16 -9.25 17.99
CA MET A 201 8.70 -9.21 17.96
C MET A 201 8.17 -9.94 19.20
N ASN A 202 7.13 -9.39 19.81
CA ASN A 202 6.39 -10.06 20.88
C ASN A 202 4.90 -9.88 20.62
N THR A 203 4.24 -10.98 20.25
CA THR A 203 2.81 -11.01 19.94
C THR A 203 1.91 -11.24 21.17
N THR A 204 2.47 -11.47 22.37
CA THR A 204 1.68 -11.64 23.59
C THR A 204 1.10 -10.34 24.16
N VAL A 205 1.25 -9.21 23.45
CA VAL A 205 0.82 -7.89 23.92
C VAL A 205 -0.66 -7.61 23.72
N ALA A 206 -1.33 -8.36 22.83
CA ALA A 206 -2.76 -8.27 22.56
C ALA A 206 -3.30 -9.64 22.13
N PRO A 207 -4.62 -9.89 22.21
CA PRO A 207 -5.19 -11.15 21.76
C PRO A 207 -5.15 -11.29 20.23
N LEU A 208 -4.74 -12.49 19.77
CA LEU A 208 -4.97 -12.96 18.41
C LEU A 208 -6.48 -13.15 18.19
N LEU A 209 -7.02 -12.48 17.17
CA LEU A 209 -8.37 -12.70 16.65
C LEU A 209 -8.26 -13.23 15.23
N PHE A 210 -9.03 -14.27 14.91
CA PHE A 210 -9.04 -14.88 13.58
C PHE A 210 -10.47 -15.32 13.26
N ALA A 211 -11.17 -14.48 12.50
CA ALA A 211 -12.46 -14.74 11.92
C ALA A 211 -12.36 -14.65 10.39
N ASP A 212 -13.28 -15.30 9.69
CA ASP A 212 -13.33 -15.40 8.23
C ASP A 212 -13.12 -14.07 7.47
N GLN A 213 -13.61 -12.94 8.00
CA GLN A 213 -13.39 -11.59 7.45
C GLN A 213 -12.76 -10.60 8.44
N TYR A 214 -12.07 -11.08 9.48
CA TYR A 214 -11.32 -10.22 10.42
C TYR A 214 -10.16 -10.98 11.07
N LEU A 215 -8.93 -10.66 10.66
CA LEU A 215 -7.70 -11.23 11.21
C LEU A 215 -6.92 -10.11 11.90
N GLN A 216 -6.55 -10.29 13.17
CA GLN A 216 -5.82 -9.30 13.96
C GLN A 216 -4.63 -9.92 14.68
N LEU A 217 -3.45 -9.33 14.47
CA LEU A 217 -2.22 -9.68 15.16
C LEU A 217 -1.45 -8.42 15.54
N SER A 218 -1.19 -8.24 16.85
CA SER A 218 -0.34 -7.17 17.36
C SER A 218 1.06 -7.65 17.69
N THR A 219 2.06 -6.76 17.64
CA THR A 219 3.39 -6.97 18.20
C THR A 219 3.94 -5.70 18.84
N ALA A 220 4.69 -5.85 19.94
CA ALA A 220 5.64 -4.82 20.36
C ALA A 220 6.74 -4.63 19.31
N LEU A 221 7.26 -3.41 19.21
CA LEU A 221 8.37 -3.05 18.33
C LEU A 221 9.66 -2.87 19.15
N ALA A 222 10.80 -3.29 18.58
CA ALA A 222 12.10 -3.19 19.24
C ALA A 222 12.70 -1.76 19.27
N SER A 223 12.11 -0.81 18.54
CA SER A 223 12.50 0.61 18.55
C SER A 223 11.35 1.49 18.06
N SER A 224 11.46 2.80 18.25
CA SER A 224 10.54 3.79 17.69
C SER A 224 10.83 4.18 16.23
N LEU A 225 11.79 3.53 15.56
CA LEU A 225 12.18 3.82 14.18
C LEU A 225 11.60 2.74 13.25
N VAL A 226 10.51 3.06 12.56
CA VAL A 226 9.86 2.20 11.56
C VAL A 226 9.70 2.95 10.24
N SER A 227 9.88 2.27 9.12
CA SER A 227 9.75 2.81 7.77
C SER A 227 9.12 1.79 6.83
N GLY A 228 8.45 2.25 5.77
CA GLY A 228 7.75 1.41 4.79
C GLY A 228 6.23 1.50 4.92
N LEU A 229 5.53 0.37 4.75
CA LEU A 229 4.06 0.23 4.82
C LEU A 229 3.24 1.05 3.82
N GLY A 230 3.87 1.64 2.80
CA GLY A 230 3.22 2.48 1.77
C GLY A 230 2.25 1.75 0.84
N GLU A 231 1.58 2.45 -0.08
CA GLU A 231 1.79 3.85 -0.45
C GLU A 231 0.98 4.86 0.39
N HIS A 232 1.67 5.74 1.11
CA HIS A 232 1.09 6.85 1.88
C HIS A 232 2.03 8.05 1.87
N TYR A 233 1.48 9.27 1.94
CA TYR A 233 2.26 10.50 2.05
C TYR A 233 2.73 10.73 3.51
N THR A 234 3.71 9.95 3.93
CA THR A 234 4.30 9.99 5.28
C THR A 234 5.78 10.41 5.24
N PRO A 235 6.35 10.90 6.35
CA PRO A 235 7.79 10.95 6.51
C PRO A 235 8.38 9.53 6.43
N LEU A 236 9.64 9.39 5.98
CA LEU A 236 10.29 8.08 5.84
C LEU A 236 10.33 7.27 7.15
N VAL A 237 10.46 7.95 8.28
CA VAL A 237 10.19 7.36 9.60
C VAL A 237 8.72 7.64 9.92
N LEU A 238 7.93 6.58 10.03
CA LEU A 238 6.52 6.65 10.36
C LEU A 238 6.34 7.25 11.75
N ASP A 239 5.40 8.18 11.89
CA ASP A 239 5.02 8.66 13.22
C ASP A 239 4.27 7.55 13.94
N LEU A 240 4.92 6.91 14.92
CA LEU A 240 4.32 5.81 15.69
C LEU A 240 3.24 6.29 16.65
N ASN A 241 2.82 7.52 16.55
CA ASN A 241 1.50 7.94 16.94
C ASN A 241 0.36 7.11 16.25
N TRP A 242 -0.18 6.00 16.84
CA TRP A 242 -1.56 5.38 16.64
C TRP A 242 -2.03 5.49 15.18
N THR A 243 -1.11 5.24 14.25
CA THR A 243 -1.34 5.61 12.85
C THR A 243 -2.11 4.51 12.17
N SER A 244 -3.27 4.85 11.62
CA SER A 244 -4.02 3.93 10.78
C SER A 244 -3.56 4.05 9.33
N LEU A 245 -2.50 3.32 8.96
CA LEU A 245 -2.15 3.13 7.55
C LEU A 245 -3.09 2.08 6.93
N THR A 246 -4.01 2.55 6.09
CA THR A 246 -4.91 1.67 5.34
C THR A 246 -4.23 1.22 4.06
N LEU A 247 -3.97 -0.08 3.92
CA LEU A 247 -3.46 -0.68 2.69
C LEU A 247 -4.64 -1.18 1.85
N TRP A 248 -5.16 -0.30 0.99
CA TRP A 248 -6.15 -0.63 -0.03
C TRP A 248 -5.89 0.21 -1.27
N ASN A 249 -5.60 -0.43 -2.42
CA ASN A 249 -5.29 0.28 -3.67
C ASN A 249 -6.47 1.17 -4.08
N ARG A 250 -6.19 2.45 -4.34
CA ARG A 250 -7.23 3.45 -4.54
C ARG A 250 -6.74 4.62 -5.38
N ASP A 251 -7.50 4.97 -6.43
CA ASP A 251 -7.40 6.29 -7.05
C ASP A 251 -7.93 7.37 -6.07
N MET A 252 -6.99 8.03 -5.39
CA MET A 252 -7.19 9.20 -4.53
C MET A 252 -5.82 9.83 -4.20
N ALA A 253 -5.76 11.16 -4.05
CA ALA A 253 -4.59 11.81 -3.45
C ALA A 253 -4.37 11.32 -2.00
N PRO A 254 -3.12 11.05 -1.55
CA PRO A 254 -2.87 10.47 -0.23
C PRO A 254 -3.38 11.31 0.97
N HIS A 255 -3.79 10.61 2.04
CA HIS A 255 -4.24 11.22 3.30
C HIS A 255 -3.67 10.47 4.52
N VAL A 256 -3.60 11.12 5.69
CA VAL A 256 -2.77 10.70 6.85
C VAL A 256 -3.49 10.96 8.19
N MET A 257 -3.30 10.11 9.23
CA MET A 257 -3.83 10.30 10.61
C MET A 257 -2.92 9.64 11.69
N LEU A 258 -2.57 10.36 12.78
CA LEU A 258 -1.54 9.99 13.77
C LEU A 258 -1.84 10.50 15.24
N GLN A 259 -1.84 9.68 16.33
CA GLN A 259 -1.86 10.05 17.81
C GLN A 259 -0.99 9.05 18.71
N PRO A 260 -0.27 9.24 19.84
CA PRO A 260 0.85 8.35 20.39
C PRO A 260 0.77 6.78 20.69
N THR A 261 1.58 5.88 20.04
CA THR A 261 2.45 4.75 20.61
C THR A 261 3.15 3.66 19.69
N PRO A 262 4.36 3.15 20.03
CA PRO A 262 5.15 2.17 19.24
C PRO A 262 4.77 0.68 19.41
N ALA A 263 3.52 0.34 19.09
CA ALA A 263 3.10 -1.05 18.83
C ALA A 263 2.45 -1.15 17.45
N LEU A 264 2.63 -2.28 16.76
CA LEU A 264 2.04 -2.49 15.43
C LEU A 264 0.93 -3.53 15.53
N THR A 265 -0.28 -3.18 15.08
CA THR A 265 -1.43 -4.08 14.99
C THR A 265 -1.85 -4.21 13.54
N TRP A 266 -1.59 -5.38 12.96
CA TRP A 266 -2.10 -5.77 11.65
C TRP A 266 -3.58 -6.11 11.74
N VAL A 267 -4.38 -5.62 10.80
CA VAL A 267 -5.80 -6.00 10.64
C VAL A 267 -6.07 -6.27 9.17
N SER A 268 -6.58 -7.47 8.85
CA SER A 268 -6.98 -7.87 7.49
C SER A 268 -8.46 -8.26 7.45
N ILE A 269 -9.11 -8.01 6.32
CA ILE A 269 -10.53 -8.33 6.05
C ILE A 269 -10.74 -9.73 5.44
N GLY A 270 -9.71 -10.58 5.45
CA GLY A 270 -9.75 -11.96 4.97
C GLY A 270 -8.36 -12.57 4.72
N GLY A 271 -8.34 -13.79 4.21
CA GLY A 271 -7.12 -14.53 3.86
C GLY A 271 -6.53 -15.33 5.03
N ILE A 272 -5.20 -15.33 5.15
CA ILE A 272 -4.44 -16.02 6.20
C ILE A 272 -3.35 -15.10 6.76
N LEU A 273 -2.80 -15.44 7.93
CA LEU A 273 -1.62 -14.76 8.46
C LEU A 273 -0.37 -15.48 7.95
N ASP A 274 0.26 -14.95 6.91
CA ASP A 274 1.50 -15.44 6.32
C ASP A 274 2.57 -14.35 6.41
N MET A 275 3.59 -14.57 7.24
CA MET A 275 4.54 -13.55 7.66
C MET A 275 5.99 -13.97 7.42
N LEU A 276 6.79 -13.03 6.93
CA LEU A 276 8.21 -13.19 6.67
C LEU A 276 9.01 -12.21 7.52
N ILE A 277 9.95 -12.74 8.30
CA ILE A 277 10.72 -11.97 9.28
C ILE A 277 12.19 -12.01 8.86
N PHE A 278 12.65 -10.91 8.29
CA PHE A 278 14.01 -10.73 7.76
C PHE A 278 14.95 -10.23 8.89
N LEU A 279 15.98 -11.00 9.23
CA LEU A 279 16.76 -10.76 10.46
C LEU A 279 17.88 -9.71 10.30
N GLY A 280 18.29 -9.38 9.08
CA GLY A 280 19.34 -8.41 8.79
C GLY A 280 20.73 -9.04 8.65
N PRO A 281 21.78 -8.57 9.36
CA PRO A 281 21.72 -7.79 10.60
C PRO A 281 21.53 -6.28 10.38
N ASP A 282 21.91 -5.74 9.22
CA ASP A 282 21.82 -4.32 8.87
C ASP A 282 20.60 -4.01 7.94
N PRO A 283 20.18 -2.74 7.81
CA PRO A 283 19.02 -2.37 6.98
C PRO A 283 19.15 -2.70 5.49
N GLN A 284 20.34 -2.66 4.89
CA GLN A 284 20.52 -3.02 3.48
C GLN A 284 20.38 -4.54 3.29
N SER A 285 20.85 -5.33 4.26
CA SER A 285 20.64 -6.78 4.26
C SER A 285 19.18 -7.18 4.51
N VAL A 286 18.43 -6.44 5.35
CA VAL A 286 16.97 -6.61 5.47
C VAL A 286 16.27 -6.38 4.12
N VAL A 287 16.57 -5.27 3.44
CA VAL A 287 15.99 -4.98 2.10
C VAL A 287 16.40 -6.05 1.08
N ARG A 288 17.66 -6.51 1.11
CA ARG A 288 18.13 -7.59 0.23
C ARG A 288 17.41 -8.92 0.47
N GLN A 289 17.16 -9.27 1.73
CA GLN A 289 16.42 -10.48 2.12
C GLN A 289 14.94 -10.42 1.70
N TYR A 290 14.32 -9.24 1.77
CA TYR A 290 12.97 -9.01 1.25
C TYR A 290 12.90 -9.19 -0.28
N LEU A 291 13.81 -8.55 -1.03
CA LEU A 291 13.91 -8.68 -2.49
C LEU A 291 14.27 -10.10 -2.95
N GLN A 292 14.96 -10.90 -2.12
CA GLN A 292 15.20 -12.32 -2.40
C GLN A 292 13.92 -13.18 -2.41
N VAL A 293 12.83 -12.73 -1.76
CA VAL A 293 11.54 -13.44 -1.76
C VAL A 293 10.58 -12.85 -2.78
N ILE A 294 10.40 -11.52 -2.80
CA ILE A 294 9.42 -10.89 -3.71
C ILE A 294 9.92 -10.72 -5.16
N GLY A 295 11.21 -10.96 -5.40
CA GLY A 295 11.89 -10.69 -6.66
C GLY A 295 12.72 -9.40 -6.61
N TYR A 296 13.87 -9.42 -7.28
CA TYR A 296 14.67 -8.21 -7.46
C TYR A 296 14.00 -7.26 -8.47
N PRO A 297 14.23 -5.94 -8.36
CA PRO A 297 13.77 -4.98 -9.37
C PRO A 297 14.27 -5.35 -10.76
N MET A 298 13.41 -5.19 -11.78
CA MET A 298 13.85 -5.38 -13.17
C MET A 298 14.96 -4.38 -13.52
N MET A 299 15.88 -4.79 -14.39
CA MET A 299 16.88 -3.87 -14.94
C MET A 299 16.19 -2.93 -15.94
N PRO A 300 16.12 -1.60 -15.71
CA PRO A 300 15.52 -0.68 -16.65
C PRO A 300 16.39 -0.56 -17.93
N PRO A 301 15.78 -0.31 -19.11
CA PRO A 301 16.55 0.04 -20.29
C PRO A 301 17.21 1.41 -20.08
N TYR A 302 18.46 1.58 -20.54
CA TYR A 302 19.26 2.77 -20.23
C TYR A 302 18.57 4.11 -20.57
N TRP A 303 17.76 4.14 -21.63
CA TRP A 303 17.02 5.33 -22.05
C TRP A 303 15.97 5.80 -21.03
N SER A 304 15.44 4.91 -20.18
CA SER A 304 14.42 5.28 -19.17
C SER A 304 15.01 5.90 -17.90
N LEU A 305 16.29 6.28 -17.94
CA LEU A 305 17.00 7.07 -16.94
C LEU A 305 17.23 8.52 -17.42
N GLY A 306 16.82 8.85 -18.65
CA GLY A 306 16.89 10.19 -19.23
C GLY A 306 15.76 11.11 -18.77
N PHE A 307 15.65 12.29 -19.39
CA PHE A 307 14.55 13.22 -19.09
C PHE A 307 13.28 12.84 -19.88
N HIS A 308 12.18 12.64 -19.15
CA HIS A 308 10.87 12.30 -19.67
C HIS A 308 9.95 13.53 -19.60
N LEU A 309 9.27 13.87 -20.70
CA LEU A 309 8.26 14.93 -20.72
C LEU A 309 6.87 14.38 -20.98
N CYS A 310 5.97 14.55 -20.00
CA CYS A 310 4.54 14.21 -20.10
C CYS A 310 3.68 15.42 -19.78
N ARG A 311 2.49 15.48 -20.41
CA ARG A 311 1.41 16.41 -20.08
C ARG A 311 0.07 15.91 -20.60
N TRP A 312 -0.98 16.17 -19.83
CA TRP A 312 -2.38 16.12 -20.26
C TRP A 312 -2.80 17.51 -20.79
N ASP A 313 -3.40 17.53 -21.99
CA ASP A 313 -3.78 18.68 -22.82
C ASP A 313 -2.59 19.52 -23.39
N GLU A 314 -2.83 20.17 -24.53
CA GLU A 314 -1.91 21.06 -25.28
C GLU A 314 -0.59 20.47 -25.85
N VAL A 315 -0.44 19.13 -25.86
CA VAL A 315 0.84 18.41 -26.11
C VAL A 315 1.67 18.91 -27.31
N ARG A 316 1.10 19.11 -28.51
CA ARG A 316 1.85 19.44 -29.75
C ARG A 316 2.68 20.74 -29.67
N ASN A 317 2.16 21.78 -29.03
CA ASN A 317 2.88 23.06 -28.93
C ASN A 317 4.09 22.93 -27.99
N GLN A 318 3.94 22.14 -26.92
CA GLN A 318 5.01 21.88 -25.96
C GLN A 318 6.09 20.95 -26.56
N ILE A 319 5.70 19.91 -27.31
CA ILE A 319 6.63 19.03 -28.06
C ILE A 319 7.59 19.88 -28.91
N ASN A 320 7.06 20.77 -29.75
CA ASN A 320 7.90 21.58 -30.66
C ASN A 320 8.86 22.52 -29.91
N ALA A 321 8.44 23.08 -28.77
CA ALA A 321 9.30 23.91 -27.94
C ALA A 321 10.45 23.11 -27.30
N PHE A 322 10.20 21.92 -26.75
CA PHE A 322 11.24 21.11 -26.12
C PHE A 322 12.15 20.38 -27.13
N LEU A 323 11.62 19.99 -28.29
CA LEU A 323 12.40 19.42 -29.40
C LEU A 323 13.48 20.37 -29.92
N THR A 324 13.21 21.68 -30.00
CA THR A 324 14.23 22.64 -30.48
C THR A 324 15.36 22.83 -29.47
N LEU A 325 15.07 22.70 -28.17
CA LEU A 325 16.05 22.83 -27.09
C LEU A 325 16.80 21.52 -26.77
N HIS A 326 16.40 20.39 -27.35
CA HIS A 326 17.03 19.07 -27.15
C HIS A 326 17.10 18.61 -25.68
N LEU A 327 16.06 18.94 -24.89
CA LEU A 327 16.05 18.72 -23.43
C LEU A 327 15.45 17.39 -22.96
N GLN A 328 15.03 16.50 -23.86
CA GLN A 328 14.26 15.29 -23.51
C GLN A 328 14.69 14.06 -24.30
N ASP A 329 14.80 12.94 -23.60
CA ASP A 329 15.07 11.61 -24.16
C ASP A 329 13.76 10.89 -24.54
N VAL A 330 12.69 11.14 -23.78
CA VAL A 330 11.40 10.43 -23.93
C VAL A 330 10.22 11.41 -23.96
N GLN A 331 9.42 11.37 -25.03
CA GLN A 331 8.12 12.05 -25.10
C GLN A 331 7.01 11.12 -24.62
N TRP A 332 6.09 11.64 -23.82
CA TRP A 332 4.93 10.92 -23.31
C TRP A 332 3.63 11.61 -23.74
N ASN A 333 2.59 10.82 -24.02
CA ASN A 333 1.24 11.34 -24.26
C ASN A 333 0.22 10.69 -23.30
N ASP A 334 -0.59 11.55 -22.69
CA ASP A 334 -1.83 11.18 -21.99
C ASP A 334 -2.95 10.85 -23.02
N LEU A 335 -4.16 10.50 -22.55
CA LEU A 335 -5.31 9.98 -23.30
C LEU A 335 -5.79 10.86 -24.47
N ASP A 336 -5.23 12.05 -24.62
CA ASP A 336 -5.40 12.92 -25.77
C ASP A 336 -5.07 12.22 -27.09
N TYR A 337 -4.11 11.30 -27.12
CA TYR A 337 -3.78 10.56 -28.34
C TYR A 337 -4.96 9.69 -28.83
N ALA A 338 -5.81 9.21 -27.93
CA ALA A 338 -6.78 8.14 -28.16
C ALA A 338 -8.12 8.64 -28.73
N GLU A 339 -8.68 7.92 -29.70
CA GLU A 339 -9.97 8.29 -30.31
C GLU A 339 -11.10 8.12 -29.28
N LYS A 340 -11.69 9.23 -28.83
CA LYS A 340 -12.71 9.26 -27.77
C LYS A 340 -12.21 8.61 -26.46
N ARG A 341 -10.91 8.74 -26.16
CA ARG A 341 -10.22 8.12 -25.01
C ARG A 341 -10.33 6.59 -24.97
N ARG A 342 -10.46 5.93 -26.13
CA ARG A 342 -10.44 4.46 -26.25
C ARG A 342 -9.01 3.97 -26.47
N VAL A 343 -8.47 3.18 -25.54
CA VAL A 343 -7.15 2.55 -25.68
C VAL A 343 -7.05 1.69 -26.96
N PHE A 344 -5.83 1.44 -27.43
CA PHE A 344 -5.53 0.80 -28.72
C PHE A 344 -6.13 1.50 -29.96
N THR A 345 -6.52 2.78 -29.86
CA THR A 345 -6.90 3.65 -30.98
C THR A 345 -6.10 4.94 -30.98
N PHE A 346 -6.12 5.71 -32.07
CA PHE A 346 -5.64 7.09 -32.05
C PHE A 346 -6.55 8.02 -32.86
N ASP A 347 -6.60 9.29 -32.43
CA ASP A 347 -7.49 10.31 -32.96
C ASP A 347 -7.08 10.73 -34.38
N ARG A 348 -7.89 10.36 -35.38
CA ARG A 348 -7.62 10.60 -36.80
C ARG A 348 -7.68 12.07 -37.24
N TRP A 349 -7.93 13.01 -36.33
CA TRP A 349 -7.94 14.45 -36.60
C TRP A 349 -6.86 15.18 -35.80
N ARG A 350 -6.74 14.89 -34.50
CA ARG A 350 -5.75 15.52 -33.60
C ARG A 350 -4.37 14.86 -33.66
N PHE A 351 -4.31 13.57 -34.03
CA PHE A 351 -3.11 12.72 -34.01
C PHE A 351 -3.01 11.82 -35.26
N ALA A 352 -3.47 12.33 -36.41
CA ALA A 352 -3.44 11.62 -37.70
C ALA A 352 -2.02 11.22 -38.16
N ASP A 353 -1.03 12.01 -37.74
CA ASP A 353 0.41 11.93 -38.01
C ASP A 353 1.21 11.26 -36.87
N LEU A 354 0.52 10.59 -35.94
CA LEU A 354 1.16 9.94 -34.79
C LEU A 354 2.24 8.90 -35.19
N PRO A 355 2.02 8.01 -36.20
CA PRO A 355 3.07 7.10 -36.66
C PRO A 355 4.34 7.84 -37.14
N GLU A 356 4.17 8.91 -37.92
CA GLU A 356 5.25 9.73 -38.48
C GLU A 356 5.98 10.53 -37.39
N MET A 357 5.24 11.06 -36.41
CA MET A 357 5.79 11.77 -35.25
C MET A 357 6.70 10.85 -34.42
N VAL A 358 6.28 9.60 -34.17
CA VAL A 358 7.09 8.63 -33.43
C VAL A 358 8.33 8.21 -34.22
N GLN A 359 8.21 8.00 -35.53
CA GLN A 359 9.38 7.77 -36.39
C GLN A 359 10.37 8.94 -36.37
N GLU A 360 9.90 10.19 -36.26
CA GLU A 360 10.75 11.36 -36.15
C GLU A 360 11.46 11.46 -34.79
N PHE A 361 10.81 11.08 -33.68
CA PHE A 361 11.49 10.88 -32.40
C PHE A 361 12.58 9.80 -32.51
N HIS A 362 12.28 8.66 -33.12
CA HIS A 362 13.25 7.56 -33.29
C HIS A 362 14.47 7.95 -34.12
N LYS A 363 14.30 8.72 -35.21
CA LYS A 363 15.42 9.29 -36.00
C LYS A 363 16.35 10.18 -35.18
N ARG A 364 15.85 10.81 -34.12
CA ARG A 364 16.61 11.67 -33.18
C ARG A 364 17.19 10.87 -32.01
N GLY A 365 17.04 9.54 -31.99
CA GLY A 365 17.44 8.65 -30.89
C GLY A 365 16.45 8.58 -29.74
N MET A 366 15.50 9.51 -29.66
CA MET A 366 14.49 9.63 -28.62
C MET A 366 13.54 8.43 -28.58
N LYS A 367 12.72 8.37 -27.52
CA LYS A 367 11.74 7.31 -27.25
C LYS A 367 10.34 7.90 -27.07
N TYR A 368 9.32 7.06 -27.23
CA TYR A 368 7.92 7.46 -27.11
C TYR A 368 7.11 6.50 -26.22
N ILE A 369 6.36 7.07 -25.28
CA ILE A 369 5.47 6.36 -24.35
C ILE A 369 4.06 6.94 -24.45
N LEU A 370 3.05 6.10 -24.23
CA LEU A 370 1.66 6.52 -24.07
C LEU A 370 1.03 5.91 -22.82
N ILE A 371 -0.02 6.56 -22.32
CA ILE A 371 -0.88 6.02 -21.26
C ILE A 371 -1.75 4.87 -21.77
N LEU A 372 -1.95 3.83 -20.95
CA LEU A 372 -2.75 2.66 -21.29
C LEU A 372 -3.65 2.27 -20.09
N ASP A 373 -4.87 2.80 -20.09
CA ASP A 373 -5.95 2.38 -19.19
C ASP A 373 -6.24 0.87 -19.35
N PRO A 374 -6.49 0.13 -18.25
CA PRO A 374 -7.09 -1.20 -18.34
C PRO A 374 -8.56 -1.16 -18.79
N GLY A 375 -9.20 0.00 -18.78
CA GLY A 375 -10.64 0.16 -19.08
C GLY A 375 -11.00 0.03 -20.56
N ILE A 376 -11.76 -1.01 -20.93
CA ILE A 376 -12.25 -1.23 -22.29
C ILE A 376 -13.68 -0.71 -22.48
N SER A 377 -13.85 0.30 -23.35
CA SER A 377 -15.16 0.85 -23.75
C SER A 377 -16.15 -0.21 -24.22
N SER A 378 -17.28 -0.36 -23.52
CA SER A 378 -18.30 -1.39 -23.79
C SER A 378 -19.46 -0.91 -24.68
N THR A 379 -19.42 0.34 -25.16
CA THR A 379 -20.51 0.99 -25.90
C THR A 379 -20.09 1.48 -27.29
N SER A 380 -19.01 0.93 -27.84
CA SER A 380 -18.67 1.15 -29.25
C SER A 380 -19.61 0.36 -30.16
N PRO A 381 -20.02 0.88 -31.34
CA PRO A 381 -20.83 0.11 -32.29
C PRO A 381 -20.12 -1.19 -32.74
N PRO A 382 -20.85 -2.28 -33.05
CA PRO A 382 -20.26 -3.53 -33.52
C PRO A 382 -19.39 -3.34 -34.78
N GLY A 383 -18.24 -4.02 -34.84
CA GLY A 383 -17.25 -3.88 -35.91
C GLY A 383 -16.41 -2.60 -35.83
N THR A 384 -16.42 -1.88 -34.70
CA THR A 384 -15.71 -0.58 -34.55
C THR A 384 -14.77 -0.50 -33.34
N TYR A 385 -14.68 -1.56 -32.53
CA TYR A 385 -13.74 -1.65 -31.42
C TYR A 385 -13.31 -3.09 -31.11
N PRO A 386 -12.38 -3.65 -31.92
CA PRO A 386 -11.87 -5.01 -31.76
C PRO A 386 -11.41 -5.41 -30.35
N PRO A 387 -10.78 -4.54 -29.52
CA PRO A 387 -10.40 -4.91 -28.16
C PRO A 387 -11.59 -5.37 -27.30
N PHE A 388 -12.75 -4.72 -27.40
CA PHE A 388 -13.95 -5.17 -26.70
C PHE A 388 -14.56 -6.41 -27.34
N GLU A 389 -14.68 -6.42 -28.67
CA GLU A 389 -15.35 -7.49 -29.41
C GLU A 389 -14.63 -8.84 -29.28
N ASP A 390 -13.30 -8.85 -29.39
CA ASP A 390 -12.49 -10.06 -29.19
C ASP A 390 -12.31 -10.40 -27.69
N GLY A 391 -12.32 -9.41 -26.80
CA GLY A 391 -12.33 -9.64 -25.35
C GLY A 391 -13.60 -10.33 -24.86
N VAL A 392 -14.77 -9.96 -25.39
CA VAL A 392 -16.04 -10.66 -25.13
C VAL A 392 -15.98 -12.10 -25.68
N LYS A 393 -15.43 -12.28 -26.88
CA LYS A 393 -15.29 -13.59 -27.53
C LYS A 393 -14.31 -14.54 -26.80
N ARG A 394 -13.26 -14.01 -26.17
CA ARG A 394 -12.29 -14.75 -25.35
C ARG A 394 -12.62 -14.80 -23.84
N ASP A 395 -13.76 -14.23 -23.44
CA ASP A 395 -14.27 -14.25 -22.06
C ASP A 395 -13.31 -13.64 -21.00
N VAL A 396 -12.60 -12.57 -21.39
CA VAL A 396 -11.46 -12.00 -20.61
C VAL A 396 -11.86 -10.97 -19.54
N PHE A 397 -13.15 -10.63 -19.43
CA PHE A 397 -13.62 -9.54 -18.57
C PHE A 397 -14.14 -10.02 -17.21
N ILE A 398 -13.85 -9.25 -16.17
CA ILE A 398 -14.36 -9.44 -14.80
C ILE A 398 -15.89 -9.53 -14.85
N LYS A 399 -16.44 -10.52 -14.14
CA LYS A 399 -17.88 -10.76 -14.04
C LYS A 399 -18.43 -10.34 -12.68
N ASN A 400 -19.70 -9.95 -12.67
CA ASN A 400 -20.46 -9.71 -11.45
C ASN A 400 -21.01 -11.02 -10.85
N ALA A 401 -21.68 -10.93 -9.70
CA ALA A 401 -22.26 -12.08 -9.01
C ALA A 401 -23.39 -12.82 -9.77
N THR A 402 -23.89 -12.27 -10.88
CA THR A 402 -24.84 -12.97 -11.78
C THR A 402 -24.19 -13.51 -13.06
N GLY A 403 -22.86 -13.48 -13.15
CA GLY A 403 -22.08 -14.03 -14.27
C GLY A 403 -22.03 -13.14 -15.52
N HIS A 404 -22.63 -11.94 -15.48
CA HIS A 404 -22.52 -10.96 -16.55
C HIS A 404 -21.26 -10.10 -16.40
N ILE A 405 -20.75 -9.55 -17.50
CA ILE A 405 -19.60 -8.65 -17.50
C ILE A 405 -19.86 -7.46 -16.58
N LEU A 406 -18.92 -7.15 -15.69
CA LEU A 406 -18.96 -6.00 -14.81
C LEU A 406 -18.68 -4.73 -15.62
N ILE A 407 -19.69 -3.86 -15.74
CA ILE A 407 -19.60 -2.56 -16.41
C ILE A 407 -19.51 -1.47 -15.35
N GLY A 408 -18.36 -0.81 -15.28
CA GLY A 408 -18.17 0.47 -14.57
C GLY A 408 -18.15 1.65 -15.54
N LYS A 409 -17.52 2.75 -15.13
CA LYS A 409 -17.41 3.96 -15.96
C LYS A 409 -16.05 4.62 -15.75
N VAL A 410 -15.33 4.85 -16.85
CA VAL A 410 -14.04 5.55 -16.87
C VAL A 410 -14.03 6.56 -18.05
N TRP A 411 -12.87 6.94 -18.55
CA TRP A 411 -12.65 7.98 -19.56
C TRP A 411 -13.42 7.83 -20.89
N PRO A 412 -13.57 6.62 -21.48
CA PRO A 412 -14.39 6.43 -22.69
C PRO A 412 -15.89 6.22 -22.40
N GLY A 413 -16.35 6.36 -21.15
CA GLY A 413 -17.74 6.11 -20.75
C GLY A 413 -17.93 4.74 -20.09
N PRO A 414 -19.05 4.02 -20.34
CA PRO A 414 -19.27 2.69 -19.79
C PRO A 414 -18.19 1.71 -20.27
N THR A 415 -17.65 0.94 -19.32
CA THR A 415 -16.33 0.31 -19.44
C THR A 415 -16.32 -1.06 -18.77
N ALA A 416 -15.84 -2.08 -19.48
CA ALA A 416 -15.52 -3.40 -18.94
C ALA A 416 -14.05 -3.45 -18.48
N PHE A 417 -13.77 -4.27 -17.47
CA PHE A 417 -12.44 -4.42 -16.88
C PHE A 417 -11.88 -5.83 -17.16
N PRO A 418 -10.69 -5.98 -17.74
CA PRO A 418 -10.05 -7.27 -17.95
C PRO A 418 -9.67 -7.95 -16.63
N ASP A 419 -9.90 -9.26 -16.55
CA ASP A 419 -9.42 -10.10 -15.45
C ASP A 419 -7.99 -10.55 -15.74
N PHE A 420 -7.00 -9.80 -15.27
CA PHE A 420 -5.58 -10.13 -15.44
C PHE A 420 -5.11 -11.36 -14.63
N THR A 421 -5.99 -12.04 -13.88
CA THR A 421 -5.71 -13.35 -13.28
C THR A 421 -5.99 -14.52 -14.24
N ASN A 422 -6.87 -14.30 -15.22
CA ASN A 422 -7.14 -15.27 -16.30
C ASN A 422 -5.99 -15.26 -17.33
N PRO A 423 -5.36 -16.41 -17.64
CA PRO A 423 -4.24 -16.47 -18.61
C PRO A 423 -4.63 -16.07 -20.04
N GLU A 424 -5.89 -16.27 -20.47
CA GLU A 424 -6.34 -15.83 -21.80
C GLU A 424 -6.38 -14.30 -21.92
N THR A 425 -6.68 -13.59 -20.83
CA THR A 425 -6.60 -12.12 -20.77
C THR A 425 -5.20 -11.62 -21.08
N ARG A 426 -4.16 -12.33 -20.62
CA ARG A 426 -2.78 -11.97 -20.93
C ARG A 426 -2.51 -12.09 -22.44
N LEU A 427 -2.92 -13.18 -23.07
CA LEU A 427 -2.73 -13.39 -24.52
C LEU A 427 -3.49 -12.34 -25.34
N TRP A 428 -4.75 -12.06 -24.98
CA TRP A 428 -5.55 -10.99 -25.59
C TRP A 428 -4.94 -9.60 -25.43
N TRP A 429 -4.34 -9.29 -24.26
CA TRP A 429 -3.68 -8.02 -24.00
C TRP A 429 -2.37 -7.88 -24.80
N GLU A 430 -1.55 -8.95 -24.84
CA GLU A 430 -0.35 -9.00 -25.68
C GLU A 430 -0.68 -8.88 -27.18
N ASP A 431 -1.80 -9.47 -27.63
CA ASP A 431 -2.31 -9.29 -29.00
C ASP A 431 -2.74 -7.84 -29.26
N CYS A 432 -3.53 -7.22 -28.38
CA CYS A 432 -3.97 -5.83 -28.53
C CYS A 432 -2.79 -4.84 -28.55
N ILE A 433 -1.78 -5.05 -27.71
CA ILE A 433 -0.54 -4.27 -27.70
C ILE A 433 0.21 -4.45 -29.03
N ARG A 434 0.38 -5.69 -29.52
CA ARG A 434 1.07 -5.98 -30.79
C ARG A 434 0.36 -5.34 -31.99
N ASP A 435 -0.97 -5.42 -32.01
CA ASP A 435 -1.81 -4.82 -33.03
C ASP A 435 -1.75 -3.29 -33.01
N PHE A 436 -1.59 -2.64 -31.85
CA PHE A 436 -1.36 -1.20 -31.80
C PHE A 436 0.09 -0.83 -32.18
N HIS A 437 1.08 -1.55 -31.65
CA HIS A 437 2.50 -1.31 -31.92
C HIS A 437 2.84 -1.42 -33.41
N SER A 438 2.17 -2.31 -34.16
CA SER A 438 2.32 -2.41 -35.62
C SER A 438 1.89 -1.14 -36.40
N LYS A 439 1.14 -0.23 -35.76
CA LYS A 439 0.64 1.03 -36.32
C LYS A 439 1.40 2.24 -35.77
N VAL A 440 1.74 2.22 -34.48
CA VAL A 440 2.49 3.25 -33.78
C VAL A 440 3.56 2.56 -32.91
N PRO A 441 4.86 2.62 -33.29
CA PRO A 441 5.90 1.84 -32.61
C PRO A 441 6.33 2.49 -31.29
N VAL A 442 5.55 2.24 -30.23
CA VAL A 442 5.80 2.72 -28.87
C VAL A 442 6.95 1.98 -28.20
N ASP A 443 7.80 2.70 -27.46
CA ASP A 443 8.96 2.12 -26.75
C ASP A 443 8.61 1.66 -25.31
N GLY A 444 7.45 2.08 -24.79
CA GLY A 444 6.96 1.73 -23.46
C GLY A 444 5.51 2.13 -23.24
N LEU A 445 4.92 1.64 -22.16
CA LEU A 445 3.50 1.81 -21.81
C LEU A 445 3.39 2.32 -20.37
N TRP A 446 2.67 3.42 -20.17
CA TRP A 446 2.31 3.94 -18.86
C TRP A 446 0.93 3.38 -18.47
N ILE A 447 0.93 2.28 -17.72
CA ILE A 447 -0.30 1.74 -17.14
C ILE A 447 -0.76 2.58 -15.95
N VAL A 448 -2.07 2.76 -15.81
CA VAL A 448 -2.73 3.47 -14.70
C VAL A 448 -3.63 2.53 -13.91
N SER A 449 -3.65 2.68 -12.58
CA SER A 449 -4.65 2.08 -11.71
C SER A 449 -5.92 2.93 -11.67
N ILE A 450 -7.08 2.27 -11.53
CA ILE A 450 -8.43 2.84 -11.50
C ILE A 450 -9.16 2.25 -10.30
#